data_AF-A0A1C4XQ88-F1
#
_entry.id   AF-A0A1C4XQ88-F1
#
_cell.length_a   1.000
_cell.length_b   1.000
_cell.length_c   1.000
_cell.angle_alpha   90.00
_cell.angle_beta   90.00
_cell.angle_gamma   90.00
#
_symmetry.space_group_name_H-M   'P 1'
#
loop_
_entity.id
_entity.type
_entity.pdbx_description
1 polymer ?
#
loop_
_entity_poly.entity_id
_entity_poly.type
_entity_poly.pdbx_seq_one_letter_code
_entity_poly.pdbx_strand_id
1 'polypeptide(L)'
;MDERLQVLIEELRHMRAARKMTQEDLAKAVNYSPSTVAMVETGARKPPPDFWERVDVALDTGGAFARMLARLGSPQWMREWEANERQATVLRSFQPMVVPGLLQTAAYARALFRSVGLFDEQEVEQRAEARLARQAVLAGERPPQLVAVLDEHVLRRPVGGPVVMREQLLRLVKVATEHTRVRLHVVPASVGAYPGVAGAFILATLPTGEDVVYLDDQLKGQVIDHTEDVLAVRSAWESIQGEALPPRQSIDLLTEVAKSWS
;
A
#
# COMPACT_ATOMS: atom_id res chain seq x y z
N MET A 1 4.40 20.47 7.94
CA MET A 1 3.44 20.42 6.81
C MET A 1 3.94 19.37 5.84
N ASP A 2 3.03 18.60 5.24
CA ASP A 2 3.35 17.58 4.25
C ASP A 2 4.09 18.19 3.05
N GLU A 3 5.33 17.75 2.78
CA GLU A 3 6.16 18.22 1.66
C GLU A 3 5.45 18.08 0.30
N ARG A 4 4.55 17.10 0.20
CA ARG A 4 3.67 16.89 -0.96
C ARG A 4 2.68 18.04 -1.18
N LEU A 5 2.13 18.56 -0.09
CA LEU A 5 1.18 19.66 -0.14
C LEU A 5 1.88 20.97 -0.51
N GLN A 6 3.15 21.13 -0.13
CA GLN A 6 3.96 22.28 -0.53
C GLN A 6 4.15 22.36 -2.04
N VAL A 7 4.47 21.26 -2.72
CA VAL A 7 4.61 21.24 -4.19
C VAL A 7 3.31 21.67 -4.89
N LEU A 8 2.15 21.18 -4.45
CA LEU A 8 0.85 21.59 -4.98
C LEU A 8 0.54 23.06 -4.72
N ILE A 9 0.86 23.55 -3.53
CA ILE A 9 0.69 24.95 -3.15
C ILE A 9 1.57 25.88 -4.00
N GLU A 10 2.83 25.50 -4.23
CA GLU A 10 3.76 26.26 -5.06
C GLU A 10 3.28 26.35 -6.51
N GLU A 11 2.83 25.23 -7.07
CA GLU A 11 2.28 25.19 -8.42
C GLU A 11 0.99 26.01 -8.53
N LEU A 12 0.11 25.94 -7.52
CA LEU A 12 -1.11 26.77 -7.44
C LEU A 12 -0.75 28.25 -7.47
N ARG A 13 0.20 28.68 -6.64
CA ARG A 13 0.65 30.07 -6.57
C ARG A 13 1.23 30.52 -7.91
N HIS A 14 2.03 29.68 -8.55
CA HIS A 14 2.62 29.95 -9.86
C HIS A 14 1.54 30.15 -10.94
N MET A 15 0.60 29.20 -11.06
CA MET A 15 -0.46 29.21 -12.05
C MET A 15 -1.49 30.32 -11.84
N ARG A 16 -1.78 30.64 -10.57
CA ARG A 16 -2.63 31.78 -10.20
C ARG A 16 -1.98 33.11 -10.59
N ALA A 17 -0.68 33.27 -10.29
CA ALA A 17 0.07 34.47 -10.66
C ALA A 17 0.18 34.65 -12.18
N ALA A 18 0.41 33.55 -12.92
CA ALA A 18 0.44 33.56 -14.39
C ALA A 18 -0.88 34.05 -15.01
N ARG A 19 -2.01 33.76 -14.36
CA ARG A 19 -3.35 34.24 -14.76
C ARG A 19 -3.74 35.59 -14.15
N LYS A 20 -2.82 36.25 -13.42
CA LYS A 20 -3.05 37.53 -12.72
C LYS A 20 -4.25 37.49 -11.74
N MET A 21 -4.58 36.31 -11.22
CA MET A 21 -5.67 36.15 -10.27
C MET A 21 -5.18 36.46 -8.85
N THR A 22 -5.97 37.22 -8.09
CA THR A 22 -5.74 37.38 -6.65
C THR A 22 -6.22 36.15 -5.88
N GLN A 23 -5.87 36.03 -4.60
CA GLN A 23 -6.44 35.00 -3.73
C GLN A 23 -7.96 35.14 -3.60
N GLU A 24 -8.50 36.37 -3.65
CA GLU A 24 -9.94 36.63 -3.64
C GLU A 24 -10.61 36.17 -4.93
N ASP A 25 -9.99 36.40 -6.09
CA ASP A 25 -10.53 35.94 -7.37
C ASP A 25 -10.57 34.42 -7.44
N LEU A 26 -9.49 33.76 -6.98
CA LEU A 26 -9.47 32.31 -6.86
C LEU A 26 -10.56 31.83 -5.91
N ALA A 27 -10.69 32.43 -4.72
CA ALA A 27 -11.69 32.05 -3.73
C ALA A 27 -13.12 32.12 -4.27
N LYS A 28 -13.45 33.17 -5.04
CA LYS A 28 -14.73 33.28 -5.74
C LYS A 28 -14.91 32.13 -6.75
N ALA A 29 -13.88 31.85 -7.55
CA ALA A 29 -13.94 30.81 -8.58
C ALA A 29 -14.08 29.39 -8.01
N VAL A 30 -13.43 29.10 -6.87
CA VAL A 30 -13.52 27.80 -6.20
C VAL A 30 -14.64 27.72 -5.15
N ASN A 31 -15.43 28.79 -5.00
CA ASN A 31 -16.52 28.90 -4.05
C ASN A 31 -16.11 28.56 -2.59
N TYR A 32 -15.04 29.22 -2.14
CA TYR A 32 -14.59 29.23 -0.73
C TYR A 32 -14.32 30.67 -0.27
N SER A 33 -14.10 30.86 1.04
CA SER A 33 -13.68 32.17 1.55
C SER A 33 -12.23 32.48 1.15
N PRO A 34 -11.88 33.77 0.92
CA PRO A 34 -10.49 34.20 0.69
C PRO A 34 -9.54 33.72 1.79
N SER A 35 -10.00 33.72 3.04
CA SER A 35 -9.26 33.18 4.19
C SER A 35 -8.94 31.68 4.03
N THR A 36 -9.85 30.87 3.50
CA THR A 36 -9.59 29.44 3.26
C THR A 36 -8.49 29.26 2.21
N VAL A 37 -8.56 29.99 1.09
CA VAL A 37 -7.53 29.95 0.05
C VAL A 37 -6.17 30.42 0.59
N ALA A 38 -6.15 31.52 1.35
CA ALA A 38 -4.91 32.03 1.95
C ALA A 38 -4.28 31.03 2.94
N MET A 39 -5.09 30.40 3.80
CA MET A 39 -4.60 29.37 4.73
C MET A 39 -4.11 28.10 4.03
N VAL A 40 -4.72 27.74 2.90
CA VAL A 40 -4.22 26.64 2.06
C VAL A 40 -2.90 27.04 1.39
N GLU A 41 -2.81 28.22 0.75
CA GLU A 41 -1.59 28.68 0.07
C GLU A 41 -0.40 28.95 1.01
N THR A 42 -0.67 29.19 2.28
CA THR A 42 0.36 29.35 3.33
C THR A 42 0.65 28.03 4.03
N GLY A 43 -0.17 27.00 3.80
CA GLY A 43 0.00 25.71 4.43
C GLY A 43 -0.50 25.61 5.88
N ALA A 44 -1.13 26.65 6.38
CA ALA A 44 -1.71 26.70 7.73
C ALA A 44 -2.92 25.76 7.88
N ARG A 45 -3.53 25.32 6.78
CA ARG A 45 -4.69 24.42 6.78
C ARG A 45 -4.58 23.39 5.65
N LYS A 46 -5.00 22.15 5.92
CA LYS A 46 -5.23 21.16 4.87
C LYS A 46 -6.35 21.62 3.92
N PRO A 47 -6.18 21.48 2.59
CA PRO A 47 -7.24 21.76 1.64
C PRO A 47 -8.49 20.91 1.93
N PRO A 48 -9.70 21.47 1.73
CA PRO A 48 -10.93 20.68 1.66
C PRO A 48 -10.85 19.56 0.59
N PRO A 49 -11.63 18.47 0.72
CA PRO A 49 -11.54 17.31 -0.17
C PRO A 49 -11.68 17.63 -1.66
N ASP A 50 -12.59 18.53 -2.03
CA ASP A 50 -12.89 18.93 -3.41
C ASP A 50 -12.10 20.17 -3.88
N PHE A 51 -11.18 20.68 -3.06
CA PHE A 51 -10.47 21.93 -3.35
C PHE A 51 -9.66 21.87 -4.65
N TRP A 52 -8.88 20.81 -4.85
CA TRP A 52 -8.00 20.68 -6.02
C TRP A 52 -8.77 20.46 -7.32
N GLU A 53 -9.90 19.76 -7.28
CA GLU A 53 -10.80 19.60 -8.43
C GLU A 53 -11.41 20.94 -8.82
N ARG A 54 -11.84 21.75 -7.85
CA ARG A 54 -12.34 23.10 -8.11
C ARG A 54 -11.26 24.03 -8.63
N VAL A 55 -10.03 23.93 -8.12
CA VAL A 55 -8.87 24.66 -8.67
C VAL A 55 -8.65 24.27 -10.13
N ASP A 56 -8.74 22.97 -10.47
CA ASP A 56 -8.57 22.52 -11.84
C ASP A 56 -9.60 23.11 -12.80
N VAL A 57 -10.86 23.21 -12.36
CA VAL A 57 -11.94 23.87 -13.11
C VAL A 57 -11.70 25.38 -13.20
N ALA A 58 -11.36 26.03 -12.09
CA ALA A 58 -11.18 27.47 -12.02
C ALA A 58 -9.99 27.98 -12.84
N LEU A 59 -8.91 27.19 -12.93
CA LEU A 59 -7.71 27.53 -13.69
C LEU A 59 -7.71 26.92 -15.09
N ASP A 60 -8.71 26.13 -15.47
CA ASP A 60 -8.77 25.40 -16.74
C ASP A 60 -7.49 24.57 -16.99
N THR A 61 -7.08 23.79 -15.99
CA THR A 61 -5.86 22.96 -16.05
C THR A 61 -6.15 21.51 -16.46
N GLY A 62 -7.40 21.22 -16.82
CA GLY A 62 -7.81 19.91 -17.32
C GLY A 62 -7.49 18.78 -16.35
N GLY A 63 -7.59 18.99 -15.04
CA GLY A 63 -7.34 17.97 -14.00
C GLY A 63 -5.88 17.80 -13.59
N ALA A 64 -4.99 18.76 -13.87
CA ALA A 64 -3.58 18.68 -13.52
C ALA A 64 -3.34 18.59 -12.01
N PHE A 65 -4.02 19.40 -11.19
CA PHE A 65 -3.88 19.38 -9.73
C PHE A 65 -4.41 18.09 -9.13
N ALA A 66 -5.56 17.58 -9.59
CA ALA A 66 -6.09 16.29 -9.19
C ALA A 66 -5.13 15.15 -9.57
N ARG A 67 -4.55 15.16 -10.77
CA ARG A 67 -3.53 14.17 -11.18
C ARG A 67 -2.23 14.30 -10.38
N MET A 68 -1.78 15.51 -10.08
CA MET A 68 -0.61 15.76 -9.25
C MET A 68 -0.86 15.30 -7.83
N LEU A 69 -2.00 15.62 -7.23
CA LEU A 69 -2.41 15.14 -5.92
C LEU A 69 -2.50 13.61 -5.89
N ALA A 70 -3.06 12.97 -6.92
CA ALA A 70 -3.10 11.52 -7.01
C ALA A 70 -1.69 10.91 -7.09
N ARG A 71 -0.80 11.51 -7.90
CA ARG A 71 0.61 11.10 -8.00
C ARG A 71 1.38 11.36 -6.72
N LEU A 72 1.14 12.48 -6.04
CA LEU A 72 1.76 12.85 -4.78
C LEU A 72 1.12 12.11 -3.60
N GLY A 73 -0.09 11.57 -3.76
CA GLY A 73 -0.93 11.01 -2.70
C GLY A 73 -0.27 9.84 -1.95
N SER A 74 0.57 9.07 -2.64
CA SER A 74 1.50 8.13 -2.01
C SER A 74 2.74 8.89 -1.51
N PRO A 75 3.15 8.74 -0.24
CA PRO A 75 4.42 9.28 0.25
C PRO A 75 5.61 8.93 -0.64
N GLN A 76 6.69 9.70 -0.62
CA GLN A 76 7.86 9.47 -1.50
C GLN A 76 8.39 8.03 -1.39
N TRP A 77 8.59 7.53 -0.17
CA TRP A 77 9.03 6.16 0.08
C TRP A 77 8.09 5.10 -0.52
N MET A 78 6.77 5.37 -0.53
CA MET A 78 5.79 4.46 -1.11
C MET A 78 5.88 4.48 -2.64
N ARG A 79 6.12 5.64 -3.28
CA ARG A 79 6.32 5.72 -4.73
C ARG A 79 7.60 5.04 -5.17
N GLU A 80 8.66 5.22 -4.39
CA GLU A 80 9.95 4.56 -4.59
C GLU A 80 9.79 3.04 -4.47
N TRP A 81 9.09 2.57 -3.43
CA TRP A 81 8.76 1.15 -3.33
C TRP A 81 7.92 0.65 -4.50
N GLU A 82 6.85 1.36 -4.88
CA GLU A 82 6.01 0.95 -6.02
C GLU A 82 6.79 0.88 -7.33
N ALA A 83 7.82 1.71 -7.53
CA ALA A 83 8.69 1.64 -8.68
C ALA A 83 9.52 0.35 -8.67
N ASN A 84 10.12 -0.01 -7.53
CA ASN A 84 10.84 -1.26 -7.34
C ASN A 84 9.92 -2.48 -7.48
N GLU A 85 8.74 -2.46 -6.85
CA GLU A 85 7.71 -3.50 -6.91
C GLU A 85 7.30 -3.79 -8.37
N ARG A 86 7.09 -2.75 -9.19
CA ARG A 86 6.74 -2.90 -10.62
C ARG A 86 7.85 -3.49 -11.48
N GLN A 87 9.11 -3.29 -11.11
CA GLN A 87 10.27 -3.76 -11.88
C GLN A 87 10.78 -5.13 -11.40
N ALA A 88 10.36 -5.55 -10.21
CA ALA A 88 10.84 -6.78 -9.59
C ALA A 88 10.64 -8.00 -10.50
N THR A 89 11.65 -8.86 -10.52
CA THR A 89 11.58 -10.21 -11.12
C THR A 89 11.09 -11.23 -10.09
N VAL A 90 11.39 -10.99 -8.81
CA VAL A 90 10.93 -11.78 -7.67
C VAL A 90 10.54 -10.84 -6.53
N LEU A 91 9.40 -11.09 -5.91
CA LEU A 91 8.94 -10.47 -4.68
C LEU A 91 8.88 -11.54 -3.59
N ARG A 92 9.55 -11.29 -2.46
CA ARG A 92 9.46 -12.14 -1.26
C ARG A 92 8.85 -11.32 -0.14
N SER A 93 7.64 -11.67 0.28
CA SER A 93 6.89 -10.91 1.29
C SER A 93 6.69 -11.77 2.53
N PHE A 94 7.18 -11.31 3.67
CA PHE A 94 6.84 -11.89 4.96
C PHE A 94 5.83 -10.98 5.69
N GLN A 95 4.71 -11.56 6.15
CA GLN A 95 3.66 -10.82 6.85
C GLN A 95 3.23 -11.55 8.12
N PRO A 96 3.59 -11.03 9.32
CA PRO A 96 3.21 -11.65 10.58
C PRO A 96 1.82 -11.26 11.09
N MET A 97 1.23 -10.18 10.58
CA MET A 97 0.05 -9.56 11.21
C MET A 97 -1.16 -9.39 10.28
N VAL A 98 -0.95 -9.31 8.97
CA VAL A 98 -2.00 -9.07 7.97
C VAL A 98 -1.72 -9.85 6.69
N VAL A 99 -2.73 -10.06 5.87
CA VAL A 99 -2.51 -10.67 4.53
C VAL A 99 -1.69 -9.70 3.65
N PRO A 100 -0.70 -10.17 2.86
CA PRO A 100 0.05 -9.32 1.93
C PRO A 100 -0.89 -8.49 1.04
N GLY A 101 -0.64 -7.18 0.93
CA GLY A 101 -1.51 -6.25 0.20
C GLY A 101 -1.82 -6.66 -1.24
N LEU A 102 -0.86 -7.29 -1.91
CA LEU A 102 -1.00 -7.80 -3.28
C LEU A 102 -1.98 -8.98 -3.41
N LEU A 103 -2.41 -9.57 -2.28
CA LEU A 103 -3.28 -10.74 -2.21
C LEU A 103 -4.58 -10.47 -1.44
N GLN A 104 -4.81 -9.22 -1.00
CA GLN A 104 -6.00 -8.84 -0.26
C GLN A 104 -7.25 -8.78 -1.17
N THR A 105 -8.41 -9.11 -0.62
CA THR A 105 -9.71 -8.76 -1.20
C THR A 105 -10.05 -7.32 -0.88
N ALA A 106 -10.96 -6.73 -1.64
CA ALA A 106 -11.42 -5.37 -1.39
C ALA A 106 -12.03 -5.22 0.01
N ALA A 107 -12.83 -6.21 0.45
CA ALA A 107 -13.44 -6.19 1.77
C ALA A 107 -12.40 -6.24 2.90
N TYR A 108 -11.35 -7.06 2.76
CA TYR A 108 -10.26 -7.13 3.73
C TYR A 108 -9.46 -5.83 3.78
N ALA A 109 -9.11 -5.27 2.62
CA ALA A 109 -8.37 -4.01 2.54
C ALA A 109 -9.14 -2.85 3.19
N ARG A 110 -10.43 -2.71 2.89
CA ARG A 110 -11.30 -1.70 3.52
C ARG A 110 -11.38 -1.89 5.03
N ALA A 111 -11.60 -3.13 5.51
CA ALA A 111 -11.66 -3.42 6.94
C ALA A 111 -10.36 -3.04 7.66
N LEU A 112 -9.21 -3.31 7.05
CA LEU A 112 -7.91 -2.93 7.60
C LEU A 112 -7.75 -1.41 7.67
N PHE A 113 -8.08 -0.68 6.60
CA PHE A 113 -7.99 0.79 6.62
C PHE A 113 -8.97 1.44 7.60
N ARG A 114 -10.21 0.93 7.74
CA ARG A 114 -11.16 1.41 8.76
C ARG A 114 -10.61 1.24 10.17
N SER A 115 -9.86 0.16 10.43
CA SER A 115 -9.31 -0.12 11.77
C SER A 115 -8.30 0.93 12.26
N VAL A 116 -7.75 1.77 11.37
CA VAL A 116 -6.90 2.90 11.74
C VAL A 116 -7.69 3.96 12.53
N GLY A 117 -9.01 4.07 12.33
CA GLY A 117 -9.88 4.98 13.09
C GLY A 117 -9.68 6.46 12.80
N LEU A 118 -8.84 6.81 11.81
CA LEU A 118 -8.51 8.18 11.42
C LEU A 118 -9.04 8.58 10.04
N PHE A 119 -9.53 7.61 9.26
CA PHE A 119 -9.97 7.83 7.89
C PHE A 119 -11.51 7.85 7.83
N ASP A 120 -12.06 8.77 7.04
CA ASP A 120 -13.48 8.70 6.66
C ASP A 120 -13.71 7.61 5.60
N GLU A 121 -14.97 7.29 5.28
CA GLU A 121 -15.28 6.21 4.33
C GLU A 121 -14.77 6.51 2.90
N GLN A 122 -14.67 7.78 2.50
CA GLN A 122 -14.14 8.14 1.18
C GLN A 122 -12.62 7.88 1.14
N GLU A 123 -11.90 8.27 2.18
CA GLU A 123 -10.47 7.99 2.33
C GLU A 123 -10.18 6.48 2.41
N VAL A 124 -11.03 5.71 3.12
CA VAL A 124 -10.95 4.25 3.17
C VAL A 124 -11.08 3.65 1.77
N GLU A 125 -12.07 4.11 0.99
CA GLU A 125 -12.28 3.60 -0.37
C GLU A 125 -11.09 3.92 -1.28
N GLN A 126 -10.65 5.18 -1.31
CA GLN A 126 -9.49 5.59 -2.12
C GLN A 126 -8.24 4.78 -1.79
N ARG A 127 -8.00 4.50 -0.51
CA ARG A 127 -6.85 3.69 -0.05
C ARG A 127 -6.99 2.22 -0.43
N ALA A 128 -8.19 1.66 -0.31
CA ALA A 128 -8.46 0.30 -0.73
C ALA A 128 -8.30 0.15 -2.26
N GLU A 129 -8.83 1.09 -3.05
CA GLU A 129 -8.66 1.14 -4.50
C GLU A 129 -7.18 1.23 -4.89
N ALA A 130 -6.41 2.14 -4.26
CA ALA A 130 -4.98 2.24 -4.51
C ALA A 130 -4.23 0.93 -4.18
N ARG A 131 -4.61 0.23 -3.11
CA ARG A 131 -4.05 -1.09 -2.77
C ARG A 131 -4.38 -2.14 -3.83
N LEU A 132 -5.63 -2.19 -4.28
CA LEU A 132 -6.07 -3.18 -5.27
C LEU A 132 -5.47 -2.89 -6.65
N ALA A 133 -5.31 -1.61 -7.03
CA ALA A 133 -4.67 -1.21 -8.27
C ALA A 133 -3.22 -1.72 -8.36
N ARG A 134 -2.50 -1.79 -7.24
CA ARG A 134 -1.14 -2.37 -7.18
C ARG A 134 -1.09 -3.85 -7.54
N GLN A 135 -2.19 -4.61 -7.37
CA GLN A 135 -2.23 -6.03 -7.73
C GLN A 135 -2.02 -6.28 -9.24
N ALA A 136 -2.20 -5.25 -10.08
CA ALA A 136 -1.91 -5.32 -11.51
C ALA A 136 -0.47 -5.77 -11.82
N VAL A 137 0.48 -5.58 -10.89
CA VAL A 137 1.86 -6.07 -11.04
C VAL A 137 1.92 -7.59 -11.25
N LEU A 138 1.00 -8.36 -10.67
CA LEU A 138 0.94 -9.81 -10.81
C LEU A 138 0.29 -10.27 -12.13
N ALA A 139 -0.38 -9.37 -12.85
CA ALA A 139 -1.08 -9.66 -14.11
C ALA A 139 -0.43 -9.03 -15.36
N GLY A 140 0.72 -8.34 -15.20
CA GLY A 140 1.42 -7.71 -16.32
C GLY A 140 2.05 -8.71 -17.29
N GLU A 141 2.63 -8.20 -18.39
CA GLU A 141 3.27 -9.04 -19.43
C GLU A 141 4.42 -9.90 -18.88
N ARG A 142 5.14 -9.40 -17.88
CA ARG A 142 6.24 -10.09 -17.20
C ARG A 142 6.05 -9.98 -15.68
N PRO A 143 5.10 -10.72 -15.11
CA PRO A 143 4.80 -10.58 -13.69
C PRO A 143 5.95 -11.15 -12.84
N PRO A 144 6.25 -10.58 -11.65
CA PRO A 144 7.24 -11.15 -10.75
C PRO A 144 6.81 -12.56 -10.31
N GLN A 145 7.77 -13.37 -9.88
CA GLN A 145 7.45 -14.47 -8.99
C GLN A 145 7.16 -13.88 -7.60
N LEU A 146 5.98 -14.11 -7.05
CA LEU A 146 5.65 -13.74 -5.68
C LEU A 146 5.77 -14.96 -4.77
N VAL A 147 6.64 -14.87 -3.76
CA VAL A 147 6.70 -15.83 -2.65
C VAL A 147 6.24 -15.10 -1.39
N ALA A 148 5.08 -15.48 -0.86
CA ALA A 148 4.55 -14.90 0.36
C ALA A 148 4.56 -15.92 1.49
N VAL A 149 5.13 -15.53 2.62
CA VAL A 149 5.12 -16.28 3.87
C VAL A 149 4.23 -15.52 4.86
N LEU A 150 3.22 -16.19 5.38
CA LEU A 150 2.33 -15.65 6.42
C LEU A 150 2.61 -16.35 7.74
N ASP A 151 2.53 -15.63 8.85
CA ASP A 151 2.35 -16.27 10.15
C ASP A 151 0.92 -16.82 10.26
N GLU A 152 0.74 -18.01 10.86
CA GLU A 152 -0.60 -18.60 11.04
C GLU A 152 -1.57 -17.65 11.75
N HIS A 153 -1.10 -16.78 12.64
CA HIS A 153 -1.93 -15.80 13.33
C HIS A 153 -2.69 -14.86 12.39
N VAL A 154 -2.13 -14.59 11.20
CA VAL A 154 -2.82 -13.81 10.15
C VAL A 154 -4.13 -14.46 9.74
N LEU A 155 -4.19 -15.80 9.73
CA LEU A 155 -5.35 -16.56 9.28
C LEU A 155 -6.49 -16.55 10.32
N ARG A 156 -6.15 -16.24 11.59
CA ARG A 156 -7.05 -16.32 12.75
C ARG A 156 -7.44 -14.95 13.33
N ARG A 157 -6.81 -13.86 12.87
CA ARG A 157 -7.18 -12.49 13.28
C ARG A 157 -8.48 -12.04 12.57
N PRO A 158 -9.52 -11.59 13.30
CA PRO A 158 -10.83 -11.28 12.73
C PRO A 158 -10.87 -9.92 12.00
N VAL A 159 -10.18 -9.79 10.87
CA VAL A 159 -10.19 -8.56 10.07
C VAL A 159 -11.49 -8.47 9.26
N GLY A 160 -12.36 -7.51 9.59
CA GLY A 160 -13.65 -7.31 8.90
C GLY A 160 -14.73 -8.33 9.26
N GLY A 161 -14.49 -9.19 10.25
CA GLY A 161 -15.42 -10.23 10.68
C GLY A 161 -15.34 -11.55 9.89
N PRO A 162 -16.15 -12.55 10.26
CA PRO A 162 -16.02 -13.92 9.75
C PRO A 162 -16.18 -14.04 8.23
N VAL A 163 -17.17 -13.35 7.65
CA VAL A 163 -17.42 -13.39 6.20
C VAL A 163 -16.22 -12.89 5.40
N VAL A 164 -15.66 -11.75 5.81
CA VAL A 164 -14.49 -11.13 5.15
C VAL A 164 -13.26 -12.05 5.24
N MET A 165 -13.02 -12.65 6.41
CA MET A 165 -11.91 -13.58 6.59
C MET A 165 -12.08 -14.84 5.77
N ARG A 166 -13.28 -15.44 5.74
CA ARG A 166 -13.56 -16.61 4.92
C ARG A 166 -13.29 -16.33 3.44
N GLU A 167 -13.81 -15.24 2.92
CA GLU A 167 -13.58 -14.83 1.53
C GLU A 167 -12.11 -14.56 1.24
N GLN A 168 -11.41 -13.90 2.15
CA GLN A 168 -9.97 -13.64 2.02
C GLN A 168 -9.15 -14.93 1.96
N LEU A 169 -9.42 -15.90 2.83
CA LEU A 169 -8.69 -17.16 2.84
C LEU A 169 -8.99 -18.02 1.60
N LEU A 170 -10.25 -18.05 1.16
CA LEU A 170 -10.63 -18.71 -0.10
C LEU A 170 -9.94 -18.05 -1.31
N ARG A 171 -9.76 -16.72 -1.29
CA ARG A 171 -8.97 -16.01 -2.30
C ARG A 171 -7.51 -16.45 -2.29
N LEU A 172 -6.89 -16.60 -1.11
CA LEU A 172 -5.51 -17.09 -0.99
C LEU A 172 -5.36 -18.51 -1.54
N VAL A 173 -6.26 -19.42 -1.17
CA VAL A 173 -6.30 -20.79 -1.70
C VAL A 173 -6.38 -20.76 -3.22
N LYS A 174 -7.34 -20.00 -3.78
CA LYS A 174 -7.51 -19.87 -5.23
C LYS A 174 -6.25 -19.35 -5.94
N VAL A 175 -5.61 -18.31 -5.40
CA VAL A 175 -4.38 -17.76 -6.01
C VAL A 175 -3.25 -18.78 -5.95
N ALA A 176 -3.06 -19.45 -4.82
CA ALA A 176 -2.00 -20.43 -4.65
C ALA A 176 -2.15 -21.67 -5.55
N THR A 177 -3.38 -22.02 -5.94
CA THR A 177 -3.66 -23.16 -6.81
C THR A 177 -3.65 -22.79 -8.30
N GLU A 178 -4.16 -21.62 -8.67
CA GLU A 178 -4.36 -21.24 -10.07
C GLU A 178 -3.21 -20.38 -10.64
N HIS A 179 -2.48 -19.63 -9.81
CA HIS A 179 -1.48 -18.68 -10.29
C HIS A 179 -0.07 -19.26 -10.24
N THR A 180 0.48 -19.63 -11.41
CA THR A 180 1.77 -20.35 -11.55
C THR A 180 2.98 -19.62 -10.96
N ARG A 181 2.91 -18.29 -10.82
CA ARG A 181 4.00 -17.45 -10.28
C ARG A 181 3.81 -17.01 -8.84
N VAL A 182 2.75 -17.46 -8.16
CA VAL A 182 2.53 -17.16 -6.73
C VAL A 182 2.79 -18.42 -5.91
N ARG A 183 3.57 -18.31 -4.84
CA ARG A 183 3.79 -19.38 -3.86
C ARG A 183 3.42 -18.85 -2.48
N LEU A 184 2.54 -19.57 -1.80
CA LEU A 184 2.14 -19.26 -0.43
C LEU A 184 2.71 -20.29 0.53
N HIS A 185 3.20 -19.77 1.65
CA HIS A 185 3.72 -20.51 2.76
C HIS A 185 3.09 -19.98 4.05
N VAL A 186 2.90 -20.86 5.03
CA VAL A 186 2.44 -20.48 6.37
C VAL A 186 3.44 -20.99 7.39
N VAL A 187 3.90 -20.11 8.29
CA VAL A 187 4.64 -20.50 9.49
C VAL A 187 3.62 -20.96 10.53
N PRO A 188 3.64 -22.25 10.95
CA PRO A 188 2.69 -22.76 11.94
C PRO A 188 2.86 -22.08 13.29
N ALA A 189 1.76 -21.94 14.03
CA ALA A 189 1.79 -21.39 15.39
C ALA A 189 2.65 -22.22 16.38
N SER A 190 2.96 -23.48 16.04
CA SER A 190 3.79 -24.37 16.85
C SER A 190 5.29 -24.06 16.83
N VAL A 191 5.76 -23.23 15.89
CA VAL A 191 7.20 -22.89 15.75
C VAL A 191 7.74 -22.10 16.94
N GLY A 192 6.89 -21.31 17.62
CA GLY A 192 7.32 -20.47 18.74
C GLY A 192 8.05 -19.21 18.26
N ALA A 193 9.20 -18.89 18.87
CA ALA A 193 9.98 -17.70 18.52
C ALA A 193 10.87 -17.96 17.29
N TYR A 194 10.77 -17.10 16.28
CA TYR A 194 11.55 -17.15 15.05
C TYR A 194 11.82 -15.71 14.55
N PRO A 195 12.71 -15.48 13.56
CA PRO A 195 13.10 -14.13 13.14
C PRO A 195 11.93 -13.23 12.68
N GLY A 196 10.81 -13.83 12.23
CA GLY A 196 9.62 -13.08 11.80
C GLY A 196 8.93 -12.30 12.92
N VAL A 197 9.22 -12.58 14.19
CA VAL A 197 8.72 -11.78 15.32
C VAL A 197 9.19 -10.32 15.25
N ALA A 198 10.32 -10.05 14.56
CA ALA A 198 10.85 -8.70 14.40
C ALA A 198 9.98 -7.77 13.52
N GLY A 199 9.10 -8.33 12.67
CA GLY A 199 8.17 -7.55 11.86
C GLY A 199 8.10 -7.97 10.39
N ALA A 200 7.23 -7.29 9.66
CA ALA A 200 7.02 -7.52 8.23
C ALA A 200 8.16 -6.91 7.40
N PHE A 201 8.46 -7.54 6.27
CA PHE A 201 9.32 -6.96 5.25
C PHE A 201 9.00 -7.53 3.87
N ILE A 202 9.44 -6.83 2.83
CA ILE A 202 9.37 -7.30 1.45
C ILE A 202 10.74 -7.14 0.78
N LEU A 203 11.24 -8.19 0.13
CA LEU A 203 12.42 -8.13 -0.75
C LEU A 203 11.95 -8.11 -2.20
N ALA A 204 12.41 -7.13 -2.97
CA ALA A 204 12.26 -7.06 -4.42
C ALA A 204 13.60 -7.33 -5.09
N THR A 205 13.73 -8.45 -5.81
CA THR A 205 14.88 -8.71 -6.68
C THR A 205 14.67 -8.02 -8.01
N LEU A 206 15.51 -7.04 -8.33
CA LEU A 206 15.45 -6.26 -9.56
C LEU A 206 16.05 -7.05 -10.75
N PRO A 207 15.82 -6.63 -12.01
CA PRO A 207 16.41 -7.27 -13.18
C PRO A 207 17.95 -7.26 -13.20
N THR A 208 18.59 -6.35 -12.45
CA THR A 208 20.04 -6.30 -12.24
C THR A 208 20.56 -7.44 -11.34
N GLY A 209 19.68 -8.11 -10.60
CA GLY A 209 20.00 -9.13 -9.61
C GLY A 209 20.18 -8.58 -8.19
N GLU A 210 20.15 -7.26 -8.02
CA GLU A 210 20.17 -6.59 -6.72
C GLU A 210 18.82 -6.72 -6.02
N ASP A 211 18.85 -6.77 -4.69
CA ASP A 211 17.65 -6.78 -3.85
C ASP A 211 17.44 -5.40 -3.23
N VAL A 212 16.18 -4.98 -3.20
CA VAL A 212 15.72 -3.82 -2.44
C VAL A 212 14.74 -4.31 -1.37
N VAL A 213 14.94 -3.85 -0.14
CA VAL A 213 14.07 -4.16 1.01
C VAL A 213 13.06 -3.04 1.22
N TYR A 214 11.83 -3.42 1.53
CA TYR A 214 10.84 -2.53 2.12
C TYR A 214 10.49 -2.98 3.55
N LEU A 215 10.65 -2.05 4.48
CA LEU A 215 10.16 -2.15 5.85
C LEU A 215 9.06 -1.10 6.03
N ASP A 216 8.01 -1.42 6.77
CA ASP A 216 6.95 -0.45 7.07
C ASP A 216 6.68 -0.41 8.57
N ASP A 217 6.56 0.79 9.11
CA ASP A 217 6.18 1.04 10.50
C ASP A 217 4.95 1.97 10.56
N GLN A 218 4.53 2.37 11.76
CA GLN A 218 3.33 3.20 11.93
C GLN A 218 3.51 4.64 11.39
N LEU A 219 4.74 5.07 11.14
CA LEU A 219 5.08 6.44 10.75
C LEU A 219 5.50 6.54 9.28
N LYS A 220 6.40 5.67 8.82
CA LYS A 220 6.96 5.71 7.46
C LYS A 220 7.42 4.32 6.99
N GLY A 221 7.42 4.17 5.67
CA GLY A 221 8.13 3.08 5.01
C GLY A 221 9.60 3.43 4.83
N GLN A 222 10.44 2.40 4.80
CA GLN A 222 11.87 2.48 4.53
C GLN A 222 12.17 1.60 3.33
N VAL A 223 12.76 2.21 2.29
CA VAL A 223 13.30 1.50 1.13
C VAL A 223 14.81 1.42 1.34
N ILE A 224 15.36 0.21 1.39
CA ILE A 224 16.76 -0.04 1.75
C ILE A 224 17.40 -0.85 0.64
N ASP A 225 18.50 -0.34 0.09
CA ASP A 225 19.32 -0.96 -0.95
C ASP A 225 20.79 -1.13 -0.52
N HIS A 226 21.15 -0.67 0.68
CA HIS A 226 22.49 -0.84 1.24
C HIS A 226 22.81 -2.33 1.49
N THR A 227 23.92 -2.79 0.92
CA THR A 227 24.23 -4.22 0.79
C THR A 227 24.22 -4.98 2.12
N GLU A 228 24.81 -4.43 3.19
CA GLU A 228 24.88 -5.13 4.48
C GLU A 228 23.50 -5.33 5.11
N ASP A 229 22.63 -4.31 5.03
CA ASP A 229 21.28 -4.35 5.57
C ASP A 229 20.39 -5.32 4.78
N VAL A 230 20.52 -5.29 3.45
CA VAL A 230 19.82 -6.24 2.56
C VAL A 230 20.23 -7.69 2.87
N LEU A 231 21.53 -7.95 3.11
CA LEU A 231 22.01 -9.27 3.48
C LEU A 231 21.44 -9.75 4.82
N ALA A 232 21.32 -8.86 5.81
CA ALA A 232 20.71 -9.20 7.09
C ALA A 232 19.24 -9.61 6.92
N VAL A 233 18.46 -8.88 6.12
CA VAL A 233 17.06 -9.20 5.83
C VAL A 233 16.93 -10.47 5.00
N ARG A 234 17.86 -10.74 4.07
CA ARG A 234 17.89 -12.00 3.32
C ARG A 234 18.14 -13.20 4.24
N SER A 235 19.05 -13.10 5.20
CA SER A 235 19.28 -14.15 6.20
C SER A 235 18.04 -14.41 7.07
N ALA A 236 17.32 -13.35 7.44
CA ALA A 236 16.03 -13.49 8.13
C ALA A 236 14.99 -14.18 7.25
N TRP A 237 14.90 -13.84 5.96
CA TRP A 237 14.02 -14.50 5.00
C TRP A 237 14.29 -15.99 4.89
N GLU A 238 15.56 -16.38 4.73
CA GLU A 238 15.94 -17.80 4.61
C GLU A 238 15.54 -18.59 5.87
N SER A 239 15.75 -18.00 7.05
CA SER A 239 15.35 -18.61 8.32
C SER A 239 13.83 -18.75 8.43
N ILE A 240 13.07 -17.69 8.12
CA ILE A 240 11.60 -17.68 8.12
C ILE A 240 11.04 -18.73 7.15
N GLN A 241 11.62 -18.81 5.95
CA GLN A 241 11.20 -19.78 4.94
C GLN A 241 11.50 -21.23 5.39
N GLY A 242 12.58 -21.45 6.15
CA GLY A 242 12.92 -22.75 6.74
C GLY A 242 11.89 -23.26 7.76
N GLU A 243 11.25 -22.35 8.50
CA GLU A 243 10.19 -22.68 9.46
C GLU A 243 8.81 -22.84 8.82
N ALA A 244 8.63 -22.36 7.59
CA ALA A 244 7.33 -22.34 6.95
C ALA A 244 6.97 -23.69 6.33
N LEU A 245 5.68 -24.03 6.37
CA LEU A 245 5.15 -25.23 5.73
C LEU A 245 5.43 -25.24 4.21
N PRO A 246 5.59 -26.42 3.61
CA PRO A 246 5.58 -26.56 2.16
C PRO A 246 4.26 -26.01 1.56
N PRO A 247 4.26 -25.60 0.27
CA PRO A 247 3.09 -24.94 -0.32
C PRO A 247 1.78 -25.74 -0.24
N ARG A 248 1.84 -27.07 -0.42
CA ARG A 248 0.64 -27.93 -0.33
C ARG A 248 0.04 -27.93 1.08
N GLN A 249 0.87 -28.13 2.09
CA GLN A 249 0.43 -28.12 3.50
C GLN A 249 -0.06 -26.73 3.93
N SER A 250 0.53 -25.66 3.38
CA SER A 250 0.06 -24.29 3.58
C SER A 250 -1.34 -24.09 3.00
N ILE A 251 -1.62 -24.62 1.80
CA ILE A 251 -2.96 -24.58 1.19
C ILE A 251 -3.97 -25.39 2.01
N ASP A 252 -3.57 -26.56 2.53
CA ASP A 252 -4.43 -27.38 3.39
C ASP A 252 -4.82 -26.63 4.66
N LEU A 253 -3.85 -26.00 5.34
CA LEU A 253 -4.09 -25.17 6.53
C LEU A 253 -4.98 -23.96 6.21
N LEU A 254 -4.72 -23.24 5.12
CA LEU A 254 -5.57 -22.13 4.67
C LEU A 254 -7.03 -22.59 4.45
N THR A 255 -7.20 -23.76 3.83
CA THR A 255 -8.52 -24.34 3.54
C THR A 255 -9.24 -24.80 4.81
N GLU A 256 -8.51 -25.33 5.78
CA GLU A 256 -9.03 -25.70 7.10
C GLU A 256 -9.51 -24.45 7.85
N VAL A 257 -8.64 -23.46 8.02
CA VAL A 257 -8.97 -22.24 8.76
C VAL A 257 -10.13 -21.48 8.09
N ALA A 258 -10.19 -21.46 6.75
CA ALA A 258 -11.31 -20.86 6.02
C ALA A 258 -12.69 -21.45 6.40
N LYS A 259 -12.76 -22.74 6.77
CA LYS A 259 -14.03 -23.39 7.19
C LYS A 259 -14.43 -23.01 8.62
N SER A 260 -13.47 -22.60 9.44
CA SER A 260 -13.72 -22.18 10.82
C SER A 260 -14.38 -20.79 10.93
N TRP A 261 -14.27 -19.97 9.88
CA TRP A 261 -14.93 -18.68 9.80
C TRP A 261 -16.39 -18.83 9.34
N SER A 262 -17.33 -18.83 10.29
CA SER A 262 -18.79 -18.94 10.08
C SER A 262 -19.51 -17.60 10.15
#